data_AF-A0A9P9S076-F1
#
_entry.id   AF-A0A9P9S076-F1
#
_cell.length_a   1.000
_cell.length_b   1.000
_cell.length_c   1.000
_cell.angle_alpha   90.00
_cell.angle_beta   90.00
_cell.angle_gamma   90.00
#
_symmetry.space_group_name_H-M   'P 1'
#
loop_
_entity.id
_entity.type
_entity.pdbx_description
1 polymer ?
#
loop_
_entity_poly.entity_id
_entity_poly.type
_entity_poly.pdbx_seq_one_letter_code
_entity_poly.pdbx_strand_id
1 'polypeptide(L)'
;PKCPQCKGKRFDFTAYFHNPKVFNTPPHELLDLVERSYILKNRLESILVTYIVHDLREDHRIQDSQDDVHDWVRQVASLAVEVKEGMIQGEGVSAELAGVQAWTEGMANRLGCHLERANGLKMEVPKGWKKEVLCDFRKQWEKVWIS
;
A
#
# COMPACT_ATOMS: atom_id res chain seq x y z
N PRO A 1 20.56 17.27 -5.67
CA PRO A 1 21.30 16.56 -6.75
C PRO A 1 20.33 15.78 -7.64
N LYS A 2 20.31 16.03 -8.96
CA LYS A 2 19.52 15.22 -9.91
C LYS A 2 20.28 13.92 -10.17
N CYS A 3 20.09 12.95 -9.30
CA CYS A 3 20.69 11.63 -9.45
C CYS A 3 20.34 11.05 -10.83
N PRO A 4 21.33 10.63 -11.65
CA PRO A 4 21.07 10.04 -12.97
C PRO A 4 20.18 8.80 -12.89
N GLN A 5 20.30 8.01 -11.81
CA GLN A 5 19.50 6.80 -11.58
C GLN A 5 18.05 7.12 -11.15
N CYS A 6 17.79 8.32 -10.63
CA CYS A 6 16.45 8.80 -10.26
C CYS A 6 15.80 9.69 -11.34
N LYS A 7 16.48 9.93 -12.47
CA LYS A 7 16.02 10.87 -13.50
C LYS A 7 14.78 10.32 -14.21
N GLY A 8 13.69 11.10 -14.21
CA GLY A 8 12.43 10.72 -14.86
C GLY A 8 11.49 9.86 -14.00
N LYS A 9 11.92 9.49 -12.80
CA LYS A 9 11.12 8.76 -11.81
C LYS A 9 10.16 9.72 -11.10
N ARG A 10 8.91 9.30 -10.92
CA ARG A 10 7.75 10.21 -10.75
C ARG A 10 7.50 10.72 -9.33
N PHE A 11 8.46 10.61 -8.42
CA PHE A 11 8.16 10.79 -6.99
C PHE A 11 9.20 11.60 -6.22
N ASP A 12 8.73 12.35 -5.23
CA ASP A 12 9.51 13.18 -4.30
C ASP A 12 10.42 12.36 -3.34
N PHE A 13 10.46 11.03 -3.49
CA PHE A 13 11.30 10.12 -2.69
C PHE A 13 12.79 10.28 -2.93
N THR A 14 13.20 10.97 -3.99
CA THR A 14 14.62 11.26 -4.21
C THR A 14 15.23 12.00 -3.03
N ALA A 15 14.49 12.89 -2.35
CA ALA A 15 15.03 13.58 -1.17
C ALA A 15 15.19 12.64 0.04
N TYR A 16 14.29 11.67 0.20
CA TYR A 16 14.30 10.68 1.28
C TYR A 16 15.39 9.62 1.09
N PHE A 17 15.47 9.03 -0.11
CA PHE A 17 16.49 8.01 -0.45
C PHE A 17 17.90 8.57 -0.49
N HIS A 18 18.04 9.86 -0.80
CA HIS A 18 19.33 10.55 -0.75
C HIS A 18 19.60 11.19 0.61
N ASN A 19 18.82 10.90 1.66
CA ASN A 19 19.09 11.40 2.99
C ASN A 19 20.22 10.57 3.62
N PRO A 20 21.43 11.13 3.77
CA PRO A 20 22.58 10.40 4.31
C PRO A 20 22.41 10.02 5.79
N LYS A 21 21.42 10.61 6.48
CA LYS A 21 21.07 10.25 7.86
C LYS A 21 20.27 8.95 7.95
N VAL A 22 19.67 8.50 6.84
CA VAL A 22 18.86 7.28 6.76
C VAL A 22 19.62 6.21 5.97
N PHE A 23 20.22 6.58 4.85
CA PHE A 23 20.98 5.67 4.00
C PHE A 23 22.38 6.20 3.76
N ASN A 24 23.41 5.43 4.11
CA ASN A 24 24.81 5.78 3.82
C ASN A 24 25.05 5.99 2.31
N THR A 25 24.36 5.21 1.48
CA THR A 25 24.28 5.35 0.02
C THR A 25 22.84 5.13 -0.44
N PRO A 26 22.31 5.91 -1.41
CA PRO A 26 20.91 5.75 -1.82
C PRO A 26 20.68 4.35 -2.42
N PRO A 27 19.75 3.54 -1.88
CA PRO A 27 19.53 2.18 -2.36
C PRO A 27 18.66 2.20 -3.61
N HIS A 28 19.25 2.62 -4.73
CA HIS A 28 18.55 2.75 -6.02
C HIS A 28 17.94 1.44 -6.53
N GLU A 29 18.49 0.30 -6.11
CA GLU A 29 17.93 -1.03 -6.38
C GLU A 29 16.54 -1.24 -5.76
N LEU A 30 16.22 -0.54 -4.66
CA LEU A 30 14.91 -0.60 -4.02
C LEU A 30 13.90 0.36 -4.65
N LEU A 31 14.34 1.27 -5.52
CA LEU A 31 13.50 2.33 -6.07
C LEU A 31 12.27 1.76 -6.78
N ASP A 32 12.45 0.74 -7.61
CA ASP A 32 11.35 0.12 -8.36
C ASP A 32 10.35 -0.59 -7.43
N LEU A 33 10.82 -1.24 -6.36
CA LEU A 33 9.97 -1.88 -5.34
C LEU A 33 9.16 -0.82 -4.57
N VAL A 34 9.81 0.29 -4.22
CA VAL A 34 9.17 1.42 -3.54
C VAL A 34 8.11 2.06 -4.44
N GLU A 35 8.42 2.31 -5.71
CA GLU A 35 7.46 2.84 -6.69
C GLU A 35 6.21 1.95 -6.77
N ARG A 36 6.39 0.63 -6.77
CA ARG A 36 5.28 -0.32 -6.78
C ARG A 36 4.45 -0.25 -5.50
N SER A 37 5.05 -0.04 -4.33
CA SER A 37 4.28 0.17 -3.10
C SER A 37 3.38 1.42 -3.19
N TYR A 38 3.81 2.47 -3.89
CA TYR A 38 2.98 3.66 -4.16
C TYR A 38 1.85 3.39 -5.14
N ILE A 39 2.08 2.58 -6.16
CA ILE A 39 1.02 2.14 -7.07
C ILE A 39 -0.06 1.38 -6.27
N LEU A 40 0.34 0.51 -5.35
CA LEU A 40 -0.61 -0.21 -4.47
C LEU A 40 -1.36 0.73 -3.51
N LYS A 41 -0.71 1.79 -3.02
CA LYS A 41 -1.37 2.84 -2.24
C LYS A 41 -2.44 3.56 -3.08
N ASN A 42 -2.15 3.88 -4.33
CA ASN A 42 -3.11 4.53 -5.23
C ASN A 42 -4.27 3.58 -5.57
N ARG A 43 -4.00 2.28 -5.71
CA ARG A 43 -5.02 1.25 -5.92
C ARG A 43 -5.95 1.14 -4.70
N LEU A 44 -5.39 1.15 -3.49
CA LEU A 44 -6.17 1.27 -2.25
C LEU A 44 -6.99 2.57 -2.23
N GLU A 45 -6.43 3.71 -2.65
CA GLU A 45 -7.19 4.97 -2.72
C GLU A 45 -8.41 4.85 -3.64
N SER A 46 -8.27 4.24 -4.82
CA SER A 46 -9.38 3.97 -5.73
C SER A 46 -10.45 3.08 -5.09
N ILE A 47 -10.05 1.98 -4.44
CA ILE A 47 -10.98 1.10 -3.71
C ILE A 47 -11.74 1.88 -2.64
N LEU A 48 -11.04 2.66 -1.81
CA LEU A 48 -11.69 3.46 -0.76
C LEU A 48 -12.67 4.49 -1.34
N VAL A 49 -12.35 5.11 -2.47
CA VAL A 49 -13.27 6.02 -3.16
C VAL A 49 -14.54 5.27 -3.59
N THR A 50 -14.40 4.07 -4.17
CA THR A 50 -15.55 3.24 -4.55
C THR A 50 -16.46 2.98 -3.35
N TYR A 51 -15.89 2.55 -2.22
CA TYR A 51 -16.64 2.27 -1.00
C TYR A 51 -17.31 3.51 -0.39
N ILE A 52 -16.68 4.68 -0.45
CA ILE A 52 -17.18 5.90 0.21
C ILE A 52 -18.20 6.64 -0.67
N VAL A 53 -18.02 6.63 -1.99
CA VAL A 53 -18.82 7.46 -2.91
C VAL A 53 -19.98 6.68 -3.52
N HIS A 54 -19.78 5.40 -3.83
CA HIS A 54 -20.74 4.63 -4.61
C HIS A 54 -21.63 3.75 -3.74
N ASP A 55 -22.88 3.67 -4.16
CA ASP A 55 -23.80 2.62 -3.72
C ASP A 55 -23.53 1.37 -4.56
N LEU A 56 -23.24 0.27 -3.88
CA LEU A 56 -22.79 -0.99 -4.45
C LEU A 56 -23.87 -2.07 -4.35
N ARG A 57 -25.13 -1.73 -4.00
CA ARG A 57 -26.25 -2.68 -3.83
C ARG A 57 -26.57 -3.57 -5.02
N GLU A 58 -26.07 -3.26 -6.22
CA GLU A 58 -26.17 -4.15 -7.37
C GLU A 58 -25.20 -5.32 -7.20
N ASP A 59 -25.67 -6.57 -7.24
CA ASP A 59 -24.87 -7.77 -6.93
C ASP A 59 -23.52 -7.83 -7.67
N HIS A 60 -23.49 -7.44 -8.95
CA HIS A 60 -22.25 -7.41 -9.73
C HIS A 60 -21.24 -6.40 -9.16
N ARG A 61 -21.68 -5.26 -8.61
CA ARG A 61 -20.79 -4.26 -8.00
C ARG A 61 -20.26 -4.70 -6.64
N ILE A 62 -21.03 -5.47 -5.88
CA ILE A 62 -20.54 -6.12 -4.65
C ILE A 62 -19.42 -7.06 -5.01
N GLN A 63 -19.64 -7.93 -6.00
CA GLN A 63 -18.66 -8.90 -6.46
C GLN A 63 -17.40 -8.22 -7.01
N ASP A 64 -17.55 -7.23 -7.91
CA ASP A 64 -16.43 -6.47 -8.47
C ASP A 64 -15.60 -5.80 -7.36
N SER A 65 -16.26 -5.23 -6.34
CA SER A 65 -15.57 -4.60 -5.21
C SER A 65 -14.81 -5.61 -4.34
N GLN A 66 -15.35 -6.81 -4.14
CA GLN A 66 -14.66 -7.88 -3.43
C GLN A 66 -13.45 -8.37 -4.22
N ASP A 67 -13.57 -8.51 -5.54
CA ASP A 67 -12.50 -8.93 -6.42
C ASP A 67 -11.38 -7.89 -6.48
N ASP A 68 -11.70 -6.60 -6.52
CA ASP A 68 -10.73 -5.50 -6.44
C ASP A 68 -9.94 -5.53 -5.13
N VAL A 69 -10.61 -5.77 -3.99
CA VAL A 69 -9.95 -5.91 -2.68
C VAL A 69 -9.04 -7.15 -2.67
N HIS A 70 -9.52 -8.30 -3.14
CA HIS A 70 -8.71 -9.52 -3.20
C HIS A 70 -7.49 -9.37 -4.12
N ASP A 71 -7.66 -8.76 -5.29
CA ASP A 71 -6.58 -8.49 -6.23
C ASP A 71 -5.53 -7.56 -5.62
N TRP A 72 -5.95 -6.51 -4.93
CA TRP A 72 -5.05 -5.62 -4.19
C TRP A 72 -4.27 -6.35 -3.10
N VAL A 73 -4.92 -7.19 -2.28
CA VAL A 73 -4.25 -8.01 -1.25
C VAL A 73 -3.19 -8.91 -1.88
N ARG A 74 -3.52 -9.61 -2.97
CA ARG A 74 -2.58 -10.48 -3.69
C ARG A 74 -1.36 -9.71 -4.20
N GLN A 75 -1.56 -8.50 -4.74
CA GLN A 75 -0.44 -7.69 -5.22
C GLN A 75 0.46 -7.18 -4.09
N VAL A 76 -0.11 -6.81 -2.94
CA VAL A 76 0.67 -6.48 -1.74
C VAL A 76 1.49 -7.68 -1.28
N ALA A 77 0.88 -8.88 -1.23
CA ALA A 77 1.59 -10.11 -0.88
C ALA A 77 2.71 -10.44 -1.88
N SER A 78 2.47 -10.31 -3.18
CA SER A 78 3.48 -10.51 -4.23
C SER A 78 4.67 -9.57 -4.04
N LEU A 79 4.41 -8.27 -3.82
CA LEU A 79 5.49 -7.31 -3.58
C LEU A 79 6.27 -7.65 -2.31
N ALA A 80 5.59 -8.09 -1.24
CA ALA A 80 6.25 -8.50 0.00
C ALA A 80 7.19 -9.70 -0.21
N VAL A 81 6.81 -10.68 -1.05
CA VAL A 81 7.67 -11.81 -1.42
C VAL A 81 8.89 -11.33 -2.21
N GLU A 82 8.70 -10.48 -3.22
CA GLU A 82 9.80 -9.95 -4.02
C GLU A 82 10.78 -9.12 -3.19
N VAL A 83 10.29 -8.33 -2.22
CA VAL A 83 11.13 -7.60 -1.27
C VAL A 83 11.92 -8.56 -0.39
N LYS A 84 11.29 -9.63 0.10
CA LYS A 84 11.96 -10.66 0.90
C LYS A 84 13.07 -11.37 0.12
N GLU A 85 12.82 -11.66 -1.16
CA GLU A 85 13.78 -12.29 -2.06
C GLU A 85 14.89 -11.32 -2.52
N GLY A 86 14.61 -10.02 -2.60
CA GLY A 86 15.60 -9.00 -2.97
C GLY A 86 16.46 -8.51 -1.81
N MET A 87 15.92 -8.46 -0.58
CA MET A 87 16.58 -7.88 0.60
C MET A 87 17.10 -8.94 1.59
N ILE A 88 17.66 -10.05 1.10
CA ILE A 88 18.01 -11.29 1.83
C ILE A 88 18.84 -11.10 3.13
N GLN A 89 19.39 -9.91 3.43
CA GLN A 89 20.30 -9.69 4.55
C GLN A 89 19.92 -8.56 5.54
N GLY A 90 18.74 -7.94 5.44
CA GLY A 90 18.30 -6.93 6.41
C GLY A 90 17.74 -7.56 7.69
N GLU A 91 18.40 -7.37 8.84
CA GLU A 91 17.83 -7.74 10.15
C GLU A 91 16.49 -6.99 10.35
N GLY A 92 15.39 -7.70 10.62
CA GLY A 92 14.08 -7.08 10.90
C GLY A 92 13.13 -6.93 9.71
N VAL A 93 13.62 -6.99 8.46
CA VAL A 93 12.78 -6.88 7.25
C VAL A 93 11.63 -7.89 7.24
N SER A 94 11.88 -9.13 7.66
CA SER A 94 10.83 -10.17 7.71
C SER A 94 9.71 -9.86 8.71
N ALA A 95 10.02 -9.19 9.82
CA ALA A 95 9.01 -8.82 10.81
C ALA A 95 8.14 -7.66 10.29
N GLU A 96 8.77 -6.67 9.65
CA GLU A 96 8.05 -5.54 9.06
C GLU A 96 7.17 -5.94 7.87
N LEU A 97 7.63 -6.88 7.03
CA LEU A 97 6.81 -7.47 5.96
C LEU A 97 5.58 -8.20 6.51
N ALA A 98 5.71 -8.92 7.64
CA ALA A 98 4.56 -9.51 8.32
C ALA A 98 3.59 -8.43 8.83
N GLY A 99 4.11 -7.29 9.30
CA GLY A 99 3.31 -6.12 9.66
C GLY A 99 2.51 -5.53 8.49
N VAL A 100 3.13 -5.42 7.30
CA VAL A 100 2.45 -5.00 6.07
C VAL A 100 1.31 -5.95 5.72
N GLN A 101 1.56 -7.26 5.76
CA GLN A 101 0.55 -8.29 5.45
C GLN A 101 -0.61 -8.25 6.44
N ALA A 102 -0.32 -8.25 7.74
CA ALA A 102 -1.34 -8.21 8.79
C ALA A 102 -2.21 -6.94 8.71
N TRP A 103 -1.60 -5.78 8.43
CA TRP A 103 -2.37 -4.54 8.23
C TRP A 103 -3.27 -4.62 6.99
N THR A 104 -2.74 -5.17 5.89
CA THR A 104 -3.45 -5.32 4.61
C THR A 104 -4.66 -6.25 4.77
N GLU A 105 -4.49 -7.40 5.41
CA GLU A 105 -5.57 -8.34 5.73
C GLU A 105 -6.60 -7.70 6.66
N GLY A 106 -6.16 -6.97 7.69
CA GLY A 106 -7.05 -6.25 8.59
C GLY A 106 -7.91 -5.21 7.87
N MET A 107 -7.33 -4.48 6.91
CA MET A 107 -8.08 -3.53 6.09
C MET A 107 -9.06 -4.23 5.14
N ALA A 108 -8.62 -5.30 4.45
CA ALA A 108 -9.49 -6.08 3.57
C ALA A 108 -10.69 -6.66 4.33
N ASN A 109 -10.48 -7.21 5.53
CA ASN A 109 -11.53 -7.72 6.39
C ASN A 109 -12.53 -6.61 6.78
N ARG A 110 -12.05 -5.40 7.11
CA ARG A 110 -12.94 -4.26 7.41
C ARG A 110 -13.81 -3.89 6.22
N LEU A 111 -13.25 -3.88 5.01
CA LEU A 111 -13.99 -3.58 3.78
C LEU A 111 -14.99 -4.70 3.46
N GLY A 112 -14.61 -5.97 3.58
CA GLY A 112 -15.49 -7.12 3.38
C GLY A 112 -16.66 -7.13 4.36
N CYS A 113 -16.38 -6.98 5.66
CA CYS A 113 -17.42 -6.88 6.69
C CYS A 113 -18.37 -5.71 6.46
N HIS A 114 -17.88 -4.58 5.94
CA HIS A 114 -18.75 -3.45 5.57
C HIS A 114 -19.70 -3.83 4.44
N LEU A 115 -19.19 -4.40 3.34
CA LEU A 115 -20.04 -4.82 2.21
C LEU A 115 -21.16 -5.76 2.65
N GLU A 116 -20.83 -6.76 3.48
CA GLU A 116 -21.78 -7.73 4.00
C GLU A 116 -22.84 -7.08 4.92
N ARG A 117 -22.40 -6.31 5.93
CA ARG A 117 -23.30 -5.75 6.95
C ARG A 117 -24.15 -4.60 6.44
N ALA A 118 -23.60 -3.81 5.52
CA ALA A 118 -24.28 -2.66 4.93
C ALA A 118 -25.05 -3.04 3.66
N ASN A 119 -25.02 -4.32 3.25
CA ASN A 119 -25.64 -4.82 2.02
C ASN A 119 -25.28 -3.96 0.80
N GLY A 120 -23.99 -3.65 0.63
CA GLY A 120 -23.50 -2.81 -0.47
C GLY A 120 -23.78 -1.30 -0.34
N LEU A 121 -24.38 -0.80 0.74
CA LEU A 121 -24.47 0.64 0.95
C LEU A 121 -23.09 1.28 1.08
N LYS A 122 -22.98 2.53 0.59
CA LYS A 122 -21.75 3.31 0.75
C LYS A 122 -21.31 3.41 2.21
N MET A 123 -20.00 3.50 2.42
CA MET A 123 -19.39 3.62 3.73
C MET A 123 -19.38 5.08 4.19
N GLU A 124 -20.06 5.38 5.28
CA GLU A 124 -20.00 6.68 5.94
C GLU A 124 -18.74 6.76 6.80
N VAL A 125 -17.87 7.73 6.51
CA VAL A 125 -16.58 7.90 7.19
C VAL A 125 -16.36 9.33 7.66
N PRO A 126 -15.63 9.53 8.77
CA PRO A 126 -15.22 10.86 9.20
C PRO A 126 -14.35 11.58 8.17
N LYS A 127 -14.43 12.92 8.14
CA LYS A 127 -13.54 13.74 7.33
C LYS A 127 -12.08 13.46 7.72
N GLY A 128 -11.26 13.12 6.74
CA GLY A 128 -9.84 12.82 6.94
C GLY A 128 -9.51 11.33 7.04
N TRP A 129 -10.50 10.46 7.30
CA TRP A 129 -10.29 9.03 7.48
C TRP A 129 -9.56 8.36 6.30
N LYS A 130 -9.96 8.66 5.06
CA LYS A 130 -9.27 8.15 3.84
C LYS A 130 -7.77 8.50 3.86
N LYS A 131 -7.46 9.75 4.22
CA LYS A 131 -6.07 10.25 4.26
C LYS A 131 -5.26 9.53 5.34
N GLU A 132 -5.87 9.25 6.49
CA GLU A 132 -5.24 8.50 7.58
C GLU A 132 -4.94 7.06 7.15
N VAL A 133 -5.91 6.36 6.54
CA VAL A 133 -5.70 4.99 6.04
C VAL A 133 -4.56 4.92 5.02
N LEU A 134 -4.52 5.84 4.05
CA LEU A 134 -3.44 5.89 3.06
C LEU A 134 -2.09 6.24 3.69
N CYS A 135 -2.09 7.08 4.74
CA CYS A 135 -0.89 7.40 5.51
C CYS A 135 -0.38 6.19 6.26
N ASP A 136 -1.26 5.41 6.89
CA ASP A 136 -0.89 4.23 7.66
C ASP A 136 -0.37 3.11 6.76
N PHE A 137 -0.98 2.89 5.59
CA PHE A 137 -0.44 1.96 4.59
C PHE A 137 1.00 2.35 4.19
N ARG A 138 1.24 3.65 3.93
CA ARG A 138 2.59 4.15 3.61
C ARG A 138 3.57 3.89 4.75
N LYS A 139 3.16 4.13 6.01
CA LYS A 139 4.01 3.90 7.18
C LYS A 139 4.39 2.44 7.34
N GLN A 140 3.52 1.48 7.01
CA GLN A 140 3.90 0.06 7.09
C GLN A 140 5.04 -0.26 6.12
N TRP A 141 4.94 0.21 4.88
CA TRP A 141 6.03 0.05 3.90
C TRP A 141 7.29 0.83 4.28
N GLU A 142 7.15 2.02 4.86
CA GLU A 142 8.30 2.83 5.30
C GLU A 142 9.18 2.08 6.30
N LYS A 143 8.59 1.32 7.24
CA LYS A 143 9.35 0.48 8.17
C LYS A 143 10.17 -0.58 7.47
N VAL A 144 9.62 -1.21 6.42
CA VAL A 144 10.33 -2.20 5.60
C VAL A 144 11.55 -1.57 4.93
N TRP A 145 11.43 -0.35 4.42
CA TRP A 145 12.51 0.32 3.68
C TRP A 145 13.65 0.84 4.56
N ILE A 146 13.42 1.02 5.86
CA ILE A 146 14.43 1.52 6.81
C ILE A 146 14.97 0.45 7.77
N SER A 147 14.49 -0.80 7.63
CA SER A 147 15.01 -1.99 8.34
C SER A 147 16.14 -2.61 7.53
#